data_AF-A0A970VXB4-F1
#
_entry.id   AF-A0A970VXB4-F1
#
_cell.length_a   1.000
_cell.length_b   1.000
_cell.length_c   1.000
_cell.angle_alpha   90.00
_cell.angle_beta   90.00
_cell.angle_gamma   90.00
#
_symmetry.space_group_name_H-M   'P 1'
#
loop_
_entity.id
_entity.type
_entity.pdbx_description
1 polymer ?
#
loop_
_entity_poly.entity_id
_entity_poly.type
_entity_poly.pdbx_seq_one_letter_code
_entity_poly.pdbx_strand_id
1 'polypeptide(L)'
;YTLLLPKEDRHYMTKSQLLDQVTMLLGGRVAEALVLKEISTGASNDLERATNIVRKMVTELGMSEELGPVTFGHKEEQVFLGKDIARDRNYSESVAQAIDNEIRRIIDEAYQKAQDIIIEKMDILHAIAQALMEKETLEAEEFLEIIARFDETRKQELVKKEKNEENSVQAADKQDNHVQERKGDFKLAENVTFE
;
A
#
# COMPACT_ATOMS: atom_id res chain seq x y z
N TYR A 1 -5.76 8.03 -12.45
CA TYR A 1 -6.10 6.99 -11.46
C TYR A 1 -4.84 6.20 -11.16
N THR A 2 -4.53 5.95 -9.88
CA THR A 2 -3.31 5.23 -9.47
C THR A 2 -3.67 3.81 -9.09
N LEU A 3 -3.03 2.82 -9.72
CA LEU A 3 -3.19 1.41 -9.39
C LEU A 3 -2.22 1.01 -8.27
N LEU A 4 -2.76 0.58 -7.14
CA LEU A 4 -2.00 -0.04 -6.07
C LEU A 4 -1.95 -1.55 -6.31
N LEU A 5 -0.75 -2.11 -6.51
CA LEU A 5 -0.57 -3.55 -6.56
C LEU A 5 -0.77 -4.14 -5.14
N PRO A 6 -1.72 -5.06 -4.93
CA PRO A 6 -1.83 -5.76 -3.67
C PRO A 6 -0.57 -6.59 -3.44
N LYS A 7 0.19 -6.30 -2.38
CA LYS A 7 1.16 -7.27 -1.86
C LYS A 7 0.34 -8.35 -1.16
N GLU A 8 0.65 -9.63 -1.43
CA GLU A 8 0.02 -10.89 -0.94
C GLU A 8 -0.99 -10.78 0.21
N ASP A 9 -2.01 -11.63 0.20
CA ASP A 9 -3.15 -11.72 1.14
C ASP A 9 -2.71 -11.62 2.63
N ARG A 10 -2.49 -10.39 3.11
CA ARG A 10 -2.07 -10.13 4.48
C ARG A 10 -3.32 -10.09 5.34
N HIS A 11 -3.66 -11.23 5.93
CA HIS A 11 -4.70 -11.32 6.95
C HIS A 11 -4.41 -10.45 8.21
N TYR A 12 -3.21 -9.87 8.33
CA TYR A 12 -2.82 -9.02 9.45
C TYR A 12 -2.08 -7.77 8.97
N MET A 13 -2.58 -6.59 9.35
CA MET A 13 -1.92 -5.29 9.15
C MET A 13 -1.59 -4.66 10.50
N THR A 14 -0.37 -4.12 10.61
CA THR A 14 0.05 -3.37 11.80
C THR A 14 -0.53 -1.96 11.81
N LYS A 15 -0.62 -1.32 12.99
CA LYS A 15 -1.02 0.09 13.15
C LYS A 15 -0.23 1.01 12.22
N SER A 16 1.10 0.85 12.18
CA SER A 16 1.97 1.65 11.32
C SER A 16 1.66 1.50 9.84
N GLN A 17 1.37 0.27 9.36
CA GLN A 17 1.02 0.04 7.95
C GLN A 17 -0.32 0.70 7.57
N LEU A 18 -1.30 0.68 8.46
CA LEU A 18 -2.58 1.36 8.23
C LEU A 18 -2.39 2.88 8.23
N LEU A 19 -1.58 3.42 9.15
CA LEU A 19 -1.24 4.85 9.17
C LEU A 19 -0.49 5.28 7.89
N ASP A 20 0.44 4.46 7.40
CA ASP A 20 1.14 4.74 6.14
C ASP A 20 0.19 4.69 4.94
N GLN A 21 -0.78 3.76 4.93
CA GLN A 21 -1.81 3.71 3.90
C GLN A 21 -2.72 4.95 3.93
N VAL A 22 -3.12 5.40 5.12
CA VAL A 22 -3.91 6.63 5.30
C VAL A 22 -3.10 7.85 4.83
N THR A 23 -1.83 7.94 5.21
CA THR A 23 -0.92 9.01 4.77
C THR A 23 -0.81 9.05 3.24
N MET A 24 -0.65 7.90 2.60
CA MET A 24 -0.58 7.78 1.14
C MET A 24 -1.88 8.24 0.46
N LEU A 25 -3.06 7.84 0.98
CA LEU A 25 -4.36 8.27 0.44
C LEU A 25 -4.53 9.78 0.52
N LEU A 26 -4.06 10.42 1.59
CA LEU A 26 -4.12 11.87 1.76
C LEU A 26 -3.12 12.64 0.90
N GLY A 27 -2.10 11.96 0.34
CA GLY A 27 -1.02 12.58 -0.42
C GLY A 27 -1.50 13.41 -1.61
N GLY A 28 -2.46 12.92 -2.39
CA GLY A 28 -3.00 13.65 -3.55
C GLY A 28 -3.63 14.99 -3.13
N ARG A 29 -4.47 14.94 -2.09
CA ARG A 29 -5.14 16.12 -1.52
C ARG A 29 -4.14 17.16 -1.00
N VAL A 30 -3.08 16.70 -0.34
CA VAL A 30 -1.99 17.54 0.17
C VAL A 30 -1.20 18.17 -0.97
N ALA A 31 -0.86 17.40 -2.01
CA ALA A 31 -0.12 17.89 -3.16
C ALA A 31 -0.88 19.01 -3.88
N GLU A 32 -2.20 18.86 -4.09
CA GLU A 32 -3.05 19.93 -4.62
C GLU A 32 -3.00 21.19 -3.75
N ALA A 33 -3.19 21.04 -2.44
CA ALA A 33 -3.19 22.18 -1.51
C ALA A 33 -1.84 22.92 -1.50
N LEU A 34 -0.72 22.19 -1.60
CA LEU A 34 0.62 22.76 -1.59
C LEU A 34 1.00 23.42 -2.92
N VAL A 35 0.75 22.75 -4.05
CA VAL A 35 1.24 23.16 -5.38
C VAL A 35 0.22 24.05 -6.10
N LEU A 36 -1.05 23.63 -6.12
CA LEU A 36 -2.11 24.34 -6.85
C LEU A 36 -2.75 25.46 -6.03
N LYS A 37 -2.52 25.48 -4.70
CA LYS A 37 -3.14 26.43 -3.75
C LYS A 37 -4.67 26.41 -3.79
N GLU A 38 -5.24 25.34 -4.32
CA GLU A 38 -6.67 25.12 -4.47
C GLU A 38 -6.99 23.65 -4.16
N ILE A 39 -8.23 23.41 -3.77
CA ILE A 39 -8.72 22.12 -3.31
C ILE A 39 -9.71 21.60 -4.36
N SER A 40 -9.44 20.44 -4.96
CA SER A 40 -10.35 19.84 -5.92
C SER A 40 -11.31 18.84 -5.26
N THR A 41 -12.33 18.40 -6.02
CA THR A 41 -13.21 17.29 -5.64
C THR A 41 -12.61 15.91 -5.94
N GLY A 42 -11.45 15.86 -6.60
CA GLY A 42 -10.81 14.62 -7.07
C GLY A 42 -10.36 13.69 -5.95
N ALA A 43 -10.07 14.23 -4.76
CA ALA A 43 -9.63 13.46 -3.60
C ALA A 43 -10.78 12.88 -2.74
N SER A 44 -12.04 13.04 -3.15
CA SER A 44 -13.21 12.62 -2.36
C SER A 44 -13.17 11.13 -1.97
N ASN A 45 -12.89 10.26 -2.95
CA ASN A 45 -12.79 8.81 -2.72
C ASN A 45 -11.64 8.45 -1.77
N ASP A 46 -10.50 9.14 -1.87
CA ASP A 46 -9.36 8.87 -1.00
C ASP A 46 -9.62 9.33 0.44
N LEU A 47 -10.31 10.46 0.64
CA LEU A 47 -10.77 10.93 1.95
C LEU A 47 -11.75 9.95 2.60
N GLU A 48 -12.71 9.43 1.84
CA GLU A 48 -13.64 8.42 2.32
C GLU A 48 -12.91 7.15 2.75
N ARG A 49 -12.01 6.63 1.90
CA ARG A 49 -11.21 5.43 2.20
C ARG A 49 -10.31 5.63 3.42
N ALA A 50 -9.63 6.77 3.52
CA ALA A 50 -8.79 7.13 4.66
C ALA A 50 -9.62 7.16 5.95
N THR A 51 -10.76 7.86 5.93
CA THR A 51 -11.68 7.94 7.08
C THR A 51 -12.20 6.58 7.50
N ASN A 52 -12.55 5.72 6.54
CA ASN A 52 -13.02 4.37 6.81
C ASN A 52 -11.95 3.47 7.44
N ILE A 53 -10.70 3.58 6.99
CA ILE A 53 -9.57 2.87 7.60
C ILE A 53 -9.38 3.31 9.04
N VAL A 54 -9.30 4.62 9.29
CA VAL A 54 -9.10 5.17 10.64
C VAL A 54 -10.27 4.82 11.56
N ARG A 55 -11.51 4.90 11.06
CA ARG A 55 -12.69 4.48 11.83
C ARG A 55 -12.57 3.02 12.26
N LYS A 56 -12.18 2.10 11.36
CA LYS A 56 -11.95 0.69 11.70
C LYS A 56 -10.80 0.51 12.70
N MET A 57 -9.72 1.27 12.55
CA MET A 57 -8.61 1.25 13.51
C MET A 57 -9.10 1.56 14.93
N VAL A 58 -9.96 2.58 15.07
CA VAL A 58 -10.48 3.02 16.37
C VAL A 58 -11.58 2.08 16.88
N THR A 59 -12.54 1.69 16.04
CA THR A 59 -13.75 0.98 16.49
C THR A 59 -13.66 -0.54 16.42
N GLU A 60 -12.94 -1.11 15.46
CA GLU A 60 -12.91 -2.57 15.23
C GLU A 60 -11.58 -3.20 15.68
N LEU A 61 -10.48 -2.44 15.63
CA LEU A 61 -9.13 -2.96 15.91
C LEU A 61 -8.54 -2.51 17.25
N GLY A 62 -9.21 -1.62 17.98
CA GLY A 62 -8.74 -1.13 19.28
C GLY A 62 -7.37 -0.44 19.23
N MET A 63 -7.06 0.25 18.12
CA MET A 63 -5.75 0.87 17.88
C MET A 63 -5.65 2.32 18.37
N SER A 64 -6.59 2.75 19.23
CA SER A 64 -6.57 4.06 19.89
C SER A 64 -5.89 3.95 21.26
N GLU A 65 -4.98 4.87 21.55
CA GLU A 65 -4.35 4.95 22.88
C GLU A 65 -5.32 5.52 23.92
N GLU A 66 -6.23 6.41 23.51
CA GLU A 66 -7.21 7.05 24.39
C GLU A 66 -8.34 6.09 24.78
N LEU A 67 -8.90 5.38 23.80
CA LEU A 67 -10.01 4.45 24.02
C LEU A 67 -9.55 3.05 24.46
N GLY A 68 -8.28 2.73 24.20
CA GLY A 68 -7.68 1.44 24.55
C GLY A 68 -8.10 0.29 23.63
N PRO A 69 -7.70 -0.95 23.98
CA PRO A 69 -7.88 -2.15 23.15
C PRO A 69 -9.29 -2.72 23.28
N VAL A 70 -10.31 -1.93 22.97
CA VAL A 70 -11.73 -2.33 23.00
C VAL A 70 -12.37 -2.13 21.63
N THR A 71 -13.45 -2.86 21.38
CA THR A 71 -14.22 -2.74 20.13
C THR A 71 -15.55 -2.02 20.39
N PHE A 72 -15.94 -1.18 19.44
CA PHE A 72 -17.14 -0.36 19.48
C PHE A 72 -18.05 -0.68 18.30
N GLY A 73 -19.33 -0.93 18.61
CA GLY A 73 -20.33 -1.35 17.63
C GLY A 73 -20.31 -2.86 17.39
N HIS A 74 -21.45 -3.53 17.63
CA HIS A 74 -21.61 -4.92 17.21
C HIS A 74 -21.90 -4.97 15.71
N LYS A 75 -21.17 -5.81 14.97
CA LYS A 75 -21.70 -6.42 13.74
C LYS A 75 -22.64 -7.54 14.19
N GLU A 76 -23.85 -7.21 14.63
CA GLU A 76 -24.89 -8.24 14.68
C GLU A 76 -25.24 -8.58 13.23
N GLU A 77 -24.65 -9.68 12.76
CA GLU A 77 -24.92 -10.30 11.47
C GLU A 77 -26.27 -11.05 11.51
N GLN A 78 -27.31 -10.43 12.07
CA GLN A 78 -28.67 -10.96 11.98
C GLN A 78 -29.34 -10.42 10.73
N VAL A 79 -29.11 -11.13 9.62
CA VAL A 79 -29.89 -11.02 8.40
C VAL A 79 -31.28 -11.62 8.68
N PHE A 80 -32.20 -10.82 9.22
CA PHE A 80 -33.61 -11.20 9.25
C PHE A 80 -34.46 -10.16 8.53
N LEU A 81 -35.30 -10.67 7.61
CA LEU A 81 -36.13 -9.94 6.65
C LEU A 81 -36.77 -8.66 7.23
N GLY A 82 -36.41 -7.52 6.65
CA GLY A 82 -37.33 -6.38 6.55
C GLY A 82 -37.43 -5.46 7.77
N LYS A 83 -36.32 -5.06 8.39
CA LYS A 83 -36.29 -3.86 9.23
C LYS A 83 -35.04 -3.03 8.95
N ASP A 84 -35.26 -1.73 8.81
CA ASP A 84 -34.23 -0.71 8.66
C ASP A 84 -33.08 -0.95 9.64
N ILE A 85 -31.88 -1.17 9.09
CA ILE A 85 -30.65 -1.41 9.83
C ILE A 85 -30.19 -0.09 10.44
N ALA A 86 -30.89 0.36 11.48
CA ALA A 86 -30.31 1.27 12.45
C ALA A 86 -29.25 0.45 13.18
N ARG A 87 -27.98 0.63 12.79
CA ARG A 87 -26.85 0.11 13.58
C ARG A 87 -26.95 0.72 14.96
N ASP A 88 -27.43 -0.05 15.93
CA ASP A 88 -27.54 0.43 17.30
C ASP A 88 -26.12 0.77 17.80
N ARG A 89 -25.91 2.04 18.14
CA ARG A 89 -24.64 2.48 18.71
C ARG A 89 -24.60 1.93 20.13
N ASN A 90 -23.93 0.80 20.33
CA ASN A 90 -23.74 0.18 21.66
C ASN A 90 -22.72 0.93 22.53
N TYR A 91 -22.70 2.27 22.47
CA TYR A 91 -21.81 3.13 23.24
C TYR A 91 -22.46 4.48 23.49
N SER A 92 -22.09 5.13 24.61
CA SER A 92 -22.64 6.43 24.99
C SER A 92 -22.24 7.54 24.01
N GLU A 93 -22.98 8.65 24.01
CA GLU A 93 -22.61 9.86 23.27
C GLU A 93 -21.19 10.35 23.61
N SER A 94 -20.77 10.21 24.87
CA SER A 94 -19.42 10.58 25.28
C SER A 94 -18.35 9.72 24.59
N VAL A 95 -18.62 8.43 24.39
CA VAL A 95 -17.72 7.52 23.66
C VAL A 95 -17.79 7.79 22.16
N ALA A 96 -18.97 8.10 21.62
CA ALA A 96 -19.12 8.50 20.22
C ALA A 96 -18.27 9.74 19.90
N GLN A 97 -18.33 10.75 20.79
CA GLN A 97 -17.51 11.96 20.68
C GLN A 97 -16.01 11.65 20.75
N ALA A 98 -15.59 10.78 21.67
CA ALA A 98 -14.20 10.36 21.78
C ALA A 98 -13.71 9.63 20.51
N ILE A 99 -14.54 8.77 19.92
CA ILE A 99 -14.24 8.11 18.63
C ILE A 99 -14.04 9.14 17.52
N ASP A 100 -14.95 10.11 17.37
CA ASP A 100 -14.84 11.10 16.30
C ASP A 100 -13.64 12.05 16.51
N ASN A 101 -13.32 12.40 17.76
CA ASN A 101 -12.11 13.15 18.10
C ASN A 101 -10.84 12.38 17.73
N GLU A 102 -10.79 11.09 18.04
CA GLU A 102 -9.63 10.24 17.74
C GLU A 102 -9.46 10.05 16.23
N ILE A 103 -10.55 9.87 15.48
CA ILE A 103 -10.51 9.80 14.02
C ILE A 103 -9.93 11.09 13.45
N ARG A 104 -10.42 12.25 13.92
CA ARG A 104 -9.90 13.55 13.48
C ARG A 104 -8.42 13.70 13.78
N ARG A 105 -7.98 13.38 15.00
CA ARG A 105 -6.57 13.45 15.41
C ARG A 105 -5.68 12.62 14.49
N ILE A 106 -6.03 11.37 14.24
CA ILE A 106 -5.24 10.47 13.39
C ILE A 106 -5.19 10.96 11.93
N ILE A 107 -6.31 11.46 11.39
CA ILE A 107 -6.35 12.02 10.04
C ILE A 107 -5.49 13.28 9.94
N ASP A 108 -5.56 14.18 10.92
CA ASP A 108 -4.77 15.42 10.95
C ASP A 108 -3.26 15.11 11.05
N GLU A 109 -2.87 14.13 11.87
CA GLU A 109 -1.47 13.65 11.97
C GLU A 109 -0.98 13.02 10.65
N ALA A 110 -1.79 12.18 10.01
CA ALA A 110 -1.45 11.59 8.72
C ALA A 110 -1.38 12.66 7.60
N TYR A 111 -2.25 13.66 7.64
CA TYR A 111 -2.21 14.80 6.72
C TYR A 111 -0.93 15.61 6.89
N GLN A 112 -0.54 15.92 8.13
CA GLN A 112 0.72 16.62 8.42
C GLN A 112 1.92 15.80 7.95
N LYS A 113 1.95 14.49 8.24
CA LYS A 113 3.02 13.60 7.76
C LYS A 113 3.13 13.60 6.23
N ALA A 114 1.99 13.53 5.53
CA ALA A 114 1.96 13.61 4.07
C ALA A 114 2.47 14.98 3.58
N GLN A 115 2.12 16.07 4.27
CA GLN A 115 2.59 17.41 3.97
C GLN A 115 4.11 17.51 4.09
N ASP A 116 4.68 17.03 5.19
CA ASP A 116 6.11 17.07 5.43
C ASP A 116 6.88 16.26 4.36
N ILE A 117 6.39 15.07 4.02
CA ILE A 117 6.97 14.24 2.95
C ILE A 117 6.93 14.95 1.60
N ILE A 118 5.79 15.55 1.23
CA ILE A 118 5.67 16.23 -0.07
C ILE A 118 6.55 17.48 -0.12
N ILE A 119 6.66 18.22 0.98
CA ILE A 119 7.56 19.38 1.08
C ILE A 119 9.01 18.94 0.91
N GLU A 120 9.43 17.88 1.61
CA GLU A 120 10.80 17.35 1.51
C GLU A 120 11.12 16.84 0.08
N LYS A 121 10.13 16.29 -0.62
CA LYS A 121 10.28 15.68 -1.94
C LYS A 121 9.69 16.53 -3.07
N MET A 122 9.62 17.85 -2.89
CA MET A 122 8.97 18.77 -3.85
C MET A 122 9.61 18.71 -5.25
N ASP A 123 10.93 18.61 -5.33
CA ASP A 123 11.64 18.52 -6.61
C ASP A 123 11.26 17.24 -7.39
N ILE A 124 11.10 16.13 -6.69
CA ILE A 124 10.67 14.85 -7.25
C ILE A 124 9.22 14.96 -7.76
N LEU A 125 8.33 15.57 -6.97
CA LEU A 125 6.94 15.80 -7.36
C LEU A 125 6.86 16.58 -8.68
N HIS A 126 7.62 17.67 -8.80
CA HIS A 126 7.67 18.47 -10.03
C HIS A 126 8.24 17.68 -11.22
N ALA A 127 9.30 16.90 -11.02
CA ALA A 127 9.88 16.08 -12.07
C ALA A 127 8.89 15.01 -12.60
N ILE A 128 8.17 14.34 -11.70
CA ILE A 128 7.14 13.37 -12.05
C ILE A 128 5.99 14.06 -12.80
N ALA A 129 5.52 15.21 -12.31
CA ALA A 129 4.44 15.96 -12.95
C ALA A 129 4.83 16.40 -14.38
N GLN A 130 6.06 16.88 -14.57
CA GLN A 130 6.56 17.23 -15.90
C GLN A 130 6.60 16.02 -16.84
N ALA A 131 7.10 14.88 -16.36
CA ALA A 131 7.14 13.67 -17.17
C ALA A 131 5.73 13.16 -17.55
N LEU A 132 4.76 13.26 -16.64
CA LEU A 132 3.36 12.94 -16.93
C LEU A 132 2.70 13.90 -17.91
N MET A 133 3.11 15.17 -17.93
CA MET A 133 2.64 16.13 -18.95
C MET A 133 3.14 15.78 -20.36
N GLU A 134 4.30 15.11 -20.47
CA GLU A 134 4.88 14.71 -21.76
C GLU A 134 4.37 13.35 -22.25
N LYS A 135 4.21 12.38 -21.35
CA LYS A 135 3.90 10.97 -21.70
C LYS A 135 2.49 10.51 -21.35
N GLU A 136 1.73 11.28 -20.59
CA GLU A 136 0.39 10.95 -20.03
C GLU A 136 0.38 9.79 -19.02
N THR A 137 1.20 8.75 -19.24
CA THR A 137 1.37 7.58 -18.36
C THR A 137 2.86 7.34 -18.11
N LEU A 138 3.19 6.90 -16.90
CA LEU A 138 4.53 6.44 -16.53
C LEU A 138 4.46 5.00 -16.06
N GLU A 139 5.31 4.16 -16.62
CA GLU A 139 5.51 2.80 -16.11
C GLU A 139 6.37 2.79 -14.84
N ALA A 140 6.36 1.67 -14.13
CA ALA A 140 7.04 1.55 -12.84
C ALA A 140 8.55 1.84 -12.94
N GLU A 141 9.21 1.33 -13.99
CA GLU A 141 10.64 1.51 -14.22
C GLU A 141 10.97 2.99 -14.46
N GLU A 142 10.20 3.68 -15.31
CA GLU A 142 10.38 5.09 -15.63
C GLU A 142 10.18 5.98 -14.40
N PHE A 143 9.16 5.67 -13.60
CA PHE A 143 8.89 6.37 -12.35
C PHE A 143 10.06 6.23 -11.37
N LEU A 144 10.62 5.02 -11.24
CA LEU A 144 11.75 4.73 -10.38
C LEU A 144 13.04 5.41 -10.86
N GLU A 145 13.26 5.49 -12.17
CA GLU A 145 14.37 6.25 -12.75
C GLU A 145 14.31 7.73 -12.41
N ILE A 146 13.13 8.34 -12.44
CA ILE A 146 12.95 9.75 -12.06
C ILE A 146 13.32 9.93 -10.58
N ILE A 147 12.80 9.08 -9.69
CA ILE A 147 13.09 9.16 -8.25
C ILE A 147 14.60 8.99 -7.97
N ALA A 148 15.25 8.02 -8.63
CA ALA A 148 16.66 7.71 -8.42
C ALA A 148 17.61 8.87 -8.77
N ARG A 149 17.16 9.87 -9.54
CA ARG A 149 17.94 11.09 -9.84
C ARG A 149 18.04 12.05 -8.66
N PHE A 150 17.08 11.99 -7.74
CA PHE A 150 16.97 12.90 -6.59
C PHE A 150 17.23 12.19 -5.26
N ASP A 151 17.11 10.86 -5.22
CA ASP A 151 17.36 10.06 -4.02
C ASP A 151 18.32 8.88 -4.32
N GLU A 152 19.60 9.09 -4.02
CA GLU A 152 20.67 8.10 -4.21
C GLU A 152 20.43 6.80 -3.41
N THR A 153 19.66 6.83 -2.31
CA THR A 153 19.37 5.62 -1.53
C THR A 153 18.44 4.66 -2.28
N ARG A 154 17.51 5.18 -3.07
CA ARG A 154 16.58 4.38 -3.89
C ARG A 154 17.27 3.75 -5.10
N LYS A 155 18.30 4.42 -5.64
CA LYS A 155 19.17 3.89 -6.70
C LYS A 155 19.81 2.56 -6.28
N GLN A 156 20.19 2.43 -5.01
CA GLN A 156 20.76 1.20 -4.46
C GLN A 156 19.72 0.08 -4.27
N GLU A 157 18.45 0.41 -4.02
CA GLU A 157 17.36 -0.58 -3.94
C GLU A 157 17.01 -1.14 -5.32
N LEU A 158 17.02 -0.30 -6.37
CA LEU A 158 16.83 -0.73 -7.76
C LEU A 158 17.92 -1.71 -8.21
N VAL A 159 19.19 -1.35 -7.95
CA VAL A 159 20.35 -2.21 -8.24
C VAL A 159 20.29 -3.53 -7.46
N LYS A 160 19.74 -3.54 -6.24
CA LYS A 160 19.54 -4.78 -5.47
C LYS A 160 18.41 -5.64 -6.03
N LYS A 161 17.34 -5.02 -6.54
CA LYS A 161 16.19 -5.72 -7.12
C LYS A 161 16.56 -6.37 -8.45
N GLU A 162 17.27 -5.65 -9.32
CA GLU A 162 17.83 -6.19 -10.58
C GLU A 162 18.78 -7.37 -10.31
N LYS A 163 19.70 -7.25 -9.33
CA LYS A 163 20.59 -8.37 -8.95
C LYS A 163 19.86 -9.59 -8.40
N ASN A 164 18.75 -9.39 -7.69
CA ASN A 164 17.96 -10.49 -7.16
C ASN A 164 17.13 -11.18 -8.25
N GLU A 165 16.60 -10.40 -9.20
CA GLU A 165 15.88 -10.93 -10.37
C GLU A 165 16.85 -11.68 -11.30
N GLU A 166 18.03 -11.13 -11.62
CA GLU A 166 19.09 -11.84 -12.37
C GLU A 166 19.54 -13.14 -11.70
N ASN A 167 19.70 -13.14 -10.37
CA ASN A 167 20.04 -14.35 -9.62
C ASN A 167 18.91 -15.38 -9.61
N SER A 168 17.64 -14.95 -9.64
CA SER A 168 16.49 -15.86 -9.71
C SER A 168 16.32 -16.49 -11.10
N VAL A 169 16.60 -15.74 -12.17
CA VAL A 169 16.59 -16.23 -13.56
C VAL A 169 17.77 -17.18 -13.80
N GLN A 170 18.97 -16.85 -13.31
CA GLN A 170 20.13 -17.77 -13.38
C GLN A 170 19.96 -19.03 -12.53
N ALA A 171 19.19 -18.97 -11.42
CA ALA A 171 18.87 -20.15 -10.62
C ALA A 171 17.86 -21.08 -11.33
N ALA A 172 16.92 -20.52 -12.09
CA ALA A 172 15.98 -21.28 -12.92
C ALA A 172 16.70 -21.95 -14.12
N ASP A 173 17.57 -21.22 -14.84
CA ASP A 173 18.34 -21.78 -15.97
C ASP A 173 19.32 -22.89 -15.54
N LYS A 174 19.89 -22.82 -14.33
CA LYS A 174 20.75 -23.87 -13.79
C LYS A 174 19.99 -25.14 -13.41
N GLN A 175 18.71 -25.05 -13.05
CA GLN A 175 17.88 -26.23 -12.77
C GLN A 175 17.48 -26.96 -14.05
N ASP A 176 17.20 -26.24 -15.14
CA ASP A 176 16.86 -26.85 -16.43
C ASP A 176 18.06 -27.52 -17.11
N ASN A 177 19.27 -26.95 -17.03
CA ASN A 177 20.48 -27.59 -17.54
C ASN A 177 20.88 -28.85 -16.75
N HIS A 178 20.67 -28.88 -15.43
CA HIS A 178 21.02 -30.06 -14.62
C HIS A 178 20.06 -31.25 -14.85
N VAL A 179 18.84 -30.99 -15.33
CA VAL A 179 17.86 -32.02 -15.72
C VAL A 179 18.15 -32.58 -17.13
N GLN A 180 18.71 -31.78 -18.04
CA GLN A 180 19.11 -32.25 -19.38
C GLN A 180 20.38 -33.11 -19.36
N GLU A 181 21.41 -32.76 -18.56
CA GLU A 181 22.63 -33.58 -18.46
C GLU A 181 22.34 -34.98 -17.86
N ARG A 182 21.50 -35.09 -16.82
CA ARG A 182 21.12 -36.40 -16.23
C ARG A 182 20.32 -37.31 -17.18
N LYS A 183 19.64 -36.75 -18.18
CA LYS A 183 18.93 -37.53 -19.22
C LYS A 183 19.86 -38.01 -20.34
N GLY A 184 21.00 -37.36 -20.54
CA GLY A 184 22.04 -37.80 -21.48
C GLY A 184 22.78 -39.04 -20.99
N ASP A 185 23.16 -39.05 -19.71
CA ASP A 185 23.92 -40.16 -19.11
C ASP A 185 23.11 -41.46 -18.96
N PHE A 186 21.78 -41.35 -18.78
CA PHE A 186 20.92 -42.53 -18.66
C PHE A 186 20.70 -43.28 -19.98
N LYS A 187 20.92 -42.64 -21.14
CA LYS A 187 20.77 -43.28 -22.47
C LYS A 187 22.00 -44.05 -22.95
N LEU A 188 23.15 -43.88 -22.30
CA LEU A 188 24.37 -44.63 -22.64
C LEU A 188 24.50 -45.97 -21.89
N ALA A 189 23.69 -46.19 -20.84
CA ALA A 189 23.76 -47.39 -20.01
C ALA A 189 22.84 -48.56 -20.44
N GLU A 190 21.90 -48.36 -21.36
CA GLU A 190 20.94 -49.41 -21.76
C GLU A 190 21.36 -50.28 -22.97
N ASN A 191 22.52 -50.02 -23.59
CA ASN A 191 22.99 -50.77 -24.77
C ASN A 191 24.23 -51.65 -24.50
N VAL A 192 24.30 -52.32 -23.34
CA VAL A 192 25.25 -53.42 -23.13
C VAL A 192 24.50 -54.73 -22.97
N THR A 193 24.35 -55.38 -24.12
CA THR A 193 24.14 -56.81 -24.42
C THR A 193 24.27 -57.80 -23.26
N PHE A 194 23.33 -58.74 -23.18
CA PHE A 194 23.65 -60.14 -22.90
C PHE A 194 22.92 -61.06 -23.88
N GLU A 195 23.73 -61.88 -24.56
CA GLU A 195 23.36 -63.11 -25.27
C GLU A 195 22.70 -64.13 -24.33
#